data_AF-C5WUQ0-F1
#
_entry.id   AF-C5WUQ0-F1
#
_cell.length_a   1.000
_cell.length_b   1.000
_cell.length_c   1.000
_cell.angle_alpha   90.00
_cell.angle_beta   90.00
_cell.angle_gamma   90.00
#
_symmetry.space_group_name_H-M   'P 1'
#
loop_
_entity.id
_entity.type
_entity.pdbx_description
1 polymer ?
#
loop_
_entity_poly.entity_id
_entity_poly.type
_entity_poly.pdbx_seq_one_letter_code
_entity_poly.pdbx_strand_id
1 'polypeptide(L)'
;MARLLLLLGAAMVLLASAATAQDCLSATFSGGRTFGKCNSMPTLSASLHWTYHPENGTADVAFRAPSDTSGWVGWGINPTSGNSMVGSSVFIASQDSSGVVSVLMTYLETTSQPALTNNTFKFNVPIGPAAEYSDGAYTIYATVELPGNSTQQYTVWQAGPTSNGAIAQHPLSPSNRASTQSLDFLSGSSTAASNSKLHRRNIHGLLNAIAWGILIPIGAIIARYLRVFESADPAWFYLHIVCQCSGYILGVAGWGLGLKLGSESAGITYKPHRNLGIAIFSLATLQVFALLLRPDKKNKYRLYWNIYHHSVGYSVIVLSAINIFKGLDILQPASGYKTAYIVILATLGGIALCLEAITWPIAIRKRRRNAADKAAVGNGNGWQQGA
;
A
#
# COMPACT_ATOMS: atom_id res chain seq x y z
N MET A 1 1.79 -28.79 25.67
CA MET A 1 0.85 -28.80 24.53
C MET A 1 1.13 -27.70 23.50
N ALA A 2 1.23 -26.42 23.87
CA ALA A 2 1.46 -25.31 22.90
C ALA A 2 2.74 -25.45 22.03
N ARG A 3 3.86 -25.92 22.60
CA ARG A 3 5.10 -26.17 21.84
C ARG A 3 5.01 -27.35 20.87
N LEU A 4 4.24 -28.38 21.24
CA LEU A 4 4.01 -29.55 20.38
C LEU A 4 3.09 -29.19 19.20
N LEU A 5 2.08 -28.34 19.45
CA LEU A 5 1.19 -27.78 18.42
C LEU A 5 1.93 -26.83 17.45
N LEU A 6 2.89 -26.03 17.95
CA LEU A 6 3.75 -25.19 17.12
C LEU A 6 4.71 -26.01 16.23
N LEU A 7 5.28 -27.10 16.77
CA LEU A 7 6.16 -28.00 16.00
C LEU A 7 5.38 -28.84 14.99
N LEU A 8 4.19 -29.35 15.34
CA LEU A 8 3.27 -30.01 14.40
C LEU A 8 2.76 -29.06 13.32
N GLY A 9 2.46 -27.80 13.67
CA GLY A 9 2.08 -26.76 12.72
C GLY A 9 3.21 -26.40 11.76
N ALA A 10 4.43 -26.24 12.26
CA ALA A 10 5.61 -26.00 11.43
C ALA A 10 5.93 -27.20 10.52
N ALA A 11 5.78 -28.43 11.00
CA ALA A 11 5.95 -29.64 10.21
C ALA A 11 4.87 -29.77 9.12
N MET A 12 3.59 -29.49 9.43
CA MET A 12 2.51 -29.49 8.43
C MET A 12 2.70 -28.40 7.37
N VAL A 13 3.22 -27.22 7.74
CA VAL A 13 3.55 -26.16 6.77
C VAL A 13 4.74 -26.56 5.87
N LEU A 14 5.75 -27.23 6.42
CA LEU A 14 6.88 -27.76 5.64
C LEU A 14 6.45 -28.90 4.69
N LEU A 15 5.56 -29.79 5.12
CA LEU A 15 4.99 -30.86 4.29
C LEU A 15 4.04 -30.32 3.20
N ALA A 16 3.26 -29.28 3.50
CA ALA A 16 2.39 -28.62 2.50
C ALA A 16 3.19 -27.84 1.44
N SER A 17 4.37 -27.32 1.79
CA SER A 17 5.26 -26.61 0.87
C SER A 17 5.95 -27.56 -0.11
N ALA A 18 6.23 -28.80 0.30
CA ALA A 18 6.80 -29.83 -0.57
C ALA A 18 5.73 -30.44 -1.50
N ALA A 19 4.48 -30.56 -1.03
CA ALA A 19 3.39 -31.15 -1.81
C ALA A 19 2.98 -30.32 -3.04
N THR A 20 3.17 -29.00 -3.04
CA THR A 20 2.83 -28.14 -4.19
C THR A 20 3.89 -28.11 -5.29
N ALA A 21 5.11 -28.57 -5.01
CA ALA A 21 6.21 -28.55 -5.98
C ALA A 21 6.20 -29.73 -6.97
N GLN A 22 5.46 -30.81 -6.68
CA GLN A 22 5.44 -32.02 -7.51
C GLN A 22 4.20 -32.18 -8.39
N ASP A 23 3.15 -31.38 -8.20
CA ASP A 23 1.87 -31.54 -8.90
C ASP A 23 1.91 -31.07 -10.37
N CYS A 24 2.92 -30.27 -10.75
CA CYS A 24 3.05 -29.74 -12.12
C CYS A 24 3.86 -30.64 -13.07
N LEU A 25 4.59 -31.66 -12.62
CA LEU A 25 5.44 -32.46 -13.51
C LEU A 25 4.66 -33.30 -14.54
N SER A 26 3.36 -33.50 -14.32
CA SER A 26 2.44 -34.18 -15.23
C SER A 26 2.10 -33.39 -16.50
N ALA A 27 2.50 -32.11 -16.58
CA ALA A 27 2.24 -31.28 -17.75
C ALA A 27 2.94 -31.80 -19.00
N THR A 28 2.18 -31.89 -20.10
CA THR A 28 2.69 -32.27 -21.42
C THR A 28 2.99 -31.03 -22.26
N PHE A 29 4.10 -31.09 -23.00
CA PHE A 29 4.55 -30.01 -23.87
C PHE A 29 4.67 -30.50 -25.32
N SER A 30 4.53 -29.57 -26.26
CA SER A 30 4.65 -29.89 -27.68
C SER A 30 6.05 -30.40 -28.04
N GLY A 31 6.12 -31.18 -29.13
CA GLY A 31 7.38 -31.74 -29.62
C GLY A 31 8.04 -32.75 -28.68
N GLY A 32 7.29 -33.32 -27.72
CA GLY A 32 7.82 -34.32 -26.77
C GLY A 32 8.79 -33.75 -25.75
N ARG A 33 8.76 -32.43 -25.51
CA ARG A 33 9.65 -31.76 -24.53
C ARG A 33 9.33 -32.22 -23.11
N THR A 34 10.38 -32.49 -22.34
CA THR A 34 10.31 -32.91 -20.94
C THR A 34 11.24 -32.08 -20.07
N PHE A 35 10.82 -31.80 -18.84
CA PHE A 35 11.58 -30.98 -17.89
C PHE A 35 11.81 -31.72 -16.57
N GLY A 36 12.99 -31.58 -15.98
CA GLY A 36 13.37 -32.29 -14.76
C GLY A 36 12.73 -31.72 -13.48
N LYS A 37 12.36 -30.44 -13.49
CA LYS A 37 11.76 -29.74 -12.34
C LYS A 37 10.60 -28.87 -12.79
N CYS A 38 9.72 -28.56 -11.84
CA CYS A 38 8.66 -27.58 -12.05
C CYS A 38 8.34 -26.81 -10.76
N ASN A 39 7.64 -25.70 -10.93
CA ASN A 39 7.16 -24.84 -9.87
C ASN A 39 5.81 -24.22 -10.28
N SER A 40 4.76 -24.62 -9.56
CA SER A 40 3.45 -23.97 -9.64
C SER A 40 3.51 -22.63 -8.90
N MET A 41 3.32 -21.54 -9.64
CA MET A 41 3.44 -20.18 -9.13
C MET A 41 2.28 -19.86 -8.18
N PRO A 42 2.51 -19.07 -7.11
CA PRO A 42 1.47 -18.78 -6.12
C PRO A 42 0.36 -17.86 -6.64
N THR A 43 0.55 -17.22 -7.81
CA THR A 43 -0.40 -16.26 -8.38
C THR A 43 -0.52 -16.42 -9.88
N LEU A 44 -1.65 -15.98 -10.43
CA LEU A 44 -1.97 -15.98 -11.86
C LEU A 44 -2.04 -17.38 -12.49
N SER A 45 -2.16 -18.43 -11.67
CA SER A 45 -2.27 -19.83 -12.13
C SER A 45 -1.19 -20.22 -13.14
N ALA A 46 0.01 -19.67 -12.98
CA ALA A 46 1.14 -19.90 -13.86
C ALA A 46 2.01 -21.07 -13.34
N SER A 47 2.78 -21.70 -14.23
CA SER A 47 3.79 -22.68 -13.87
C SER A 47 5.07 -22.44 -14.65
N LEU A 48 6.20 -22.76 -14.02
CA LEU A 48 7.50 -22.80 -14.67
C LEU A 48 8.06 -24.22 -14.58
N HIS A 49 8.56 -24.72 -15.69
CA HIS A 49 9.19 -26.03 -15.80
C HIS A 49 10.58 -25.81 -16.35
N TRP A 50 11.57 -26.53 -15.83
CA TRP A 50 12.94 -26.37 -16.31
C TRP A 50 13.81 -27.61 -16.13
N THR A 51 14.87 -27.65 -16.93
CA THR A 51 16.02 -28.54 -16.75
C THR A 51 17.25 -27.65 -16.70
N TYR A 52 18.01 -27.71 -15.60
CA TYR A 52 19.25 -26.94 -15.44
C TYR A 52 20.44 -27.80 -15.86
N HIS A 53 21.36 -27.18 -16.59
CA HIS A 53 22.56 -27.77 -17.20
C HIS A 53 23.81 -27.15 -16.54
N PRO A 54 24.37 -27.77 -15.49
CA PRO A 54 25.48 -27.19 -14.73
C PRO A 54 26.76 -26.97 -15.54
N GLU A 55 26.97 -27.73 -16.61
CA GLU A 55 28.16 -27.70 -17.45
C GLU A 55 28.35 -26.40 -18.22
N ASN A 56 27.25 -25.71 -18.54
CA ASN A 56 27.25 -24.47 -19.30
C ASN A 56 26.44 -23.36 -18.61
N GLY A 57 25.91 -23.61 -17.41
CA GLY A 57 25.13 -22.65 -16.64
C GLY A 57 23.80 -22.27 -17.31
N THR A 58 23.28 -23.10 -18.20
CA THR A 58 22.02 -22.83 -18.91
C THR A 58 20.83 -23.56 -18.29
N ALA A 59 19.63 -23.05 -18.53
CA ALA A 59 18.39 -23.72 -18.19
C ALA A 59 17.46 -23.73 -19.40
N ASP A 60 16.99 -24.92 -19.77
CA ASP A 60 15.84 -25.07 -20.66
C ASP A 60 14.58 -24.79 -19.85
N VAL A 61 13.75 -23.85 -20.29
CA VAL A 61 12.55 -23.42 -19.56
C VAL A 61 11.30 -23.56 -20.41
N ALA A 62 10.19 -23.90 -19.74
CA ALA A 62 8.83 -23.74 -20.23
C ALA A 62 8.00 -23.00 -19.18
N PHE A 63 7.58 -21.77 -19.50
CA PHE A 63 6.65 -21.00 -18.69
C PHE A 63 5.25 -21.09 -19.28
N ARG A 64 4.28 -21.57 -18.51
CA ARG A 64 2.87 -21.69 -18.93
C ARG A 64 1.99 -20.82 -18.06
N ALA A 65 1.10 -20.04 -18.68
CA ALA A 65 0.13 -19.23 -17.96
C ALA A 65 -1.17 -19.05 -18.76
N PRO A 66 -2.34 -19.06 -18.08
CA PRO A 66 -3.62 -18.84 -18.73
C PRO A 66 -3.77 -17.40 -19.21
N SER A 67 -4.29 -17.23 -20.42
CA SER A 67 -4.67 -15.93 -20.99
C SER A 67 -5.59 -16.13 -22.19
N ASP A 68 -6.43 -15.15 -22.48
CA ASP A 68 -7.25 -15.19 -23.69
C ASP A 68 -6.42 -14.88 -24.95
N THR A 69 -7.02 -15.15 -26.11
CA THR A 69 -6.44 -14.88 -27.44
C THR A 69 -6.21 -13.39 -27.70
N SER A 70 -6.89 -12.52 -26.96
CA SER A 70 -6.71 -11.07 -26.97
C SER A 70 -5.75 -10.58 -25.89
N GLY A 71 -5.01 -11.49 -25.26
CA GLY A 71 -4.13 -11.23 -24.14
C GLY A 71 -2.70 -11.66 -24.42
N TRP A 72 -1.88 -11.47 -23.40
CA TRP A 72 -0.47 -11.85 -23.39
C TRP A 72 -0.09 -12.43 -22.04
N VAL A 73 0.97 -13.23 -22.03
CA VAL A 73 1.67 -13.63 -20.79
C VAL A 73 3.14 -13.30 -20.90
N GLY A 74 3.78 -13.08 -19.77
CA GLY A 74 5.21 -12.82 -19.74
C GLY A 74 5.88 -13.42 -18.52
N TRP A 75 7.13 -13.81 -18.72
CA TRP A 75 8.02 -14.33 -17.70
C TRP A 75 9.43 -13.79 -17.92
N GLY A 76 10.16 -13.53 -16.85
CA GLY A 76 11.54 -13.09 -16.97
C GLY A 76 12.34 -13.15 -15.70
N ILE A 77 13.62 -12.79 -15.86
CA ILE A 77 14.63 -12.80 -14.81
C ILE A 77 15.11 -11.36 -14.59
N ASN A 78 15.23 -10.97 -13.32
CA ASN A 78 15.86 -9.71 -12.92
C ASN A 78 17.33 -9.96 -12.51
N PRO A 79 18.31 -9.65 -13.38
CA PRO A 79 19.73 -9.84 -13.08
C PRO A 79 20.31 -8.84 -12.06
N THR A 80 19.61 -7.75 -11.74
CA THR A 80 20.18 -6.63 -10.97
C THR A 80 19.66 -6.53 -9.55
N SER A 81 18.38 -6.82 -9.32
CA SER A 81 17.75 -6.65 -8.02
C SER A 81 16.61 -7.63 -7.82
N GLY A 82 16.51 -8.15 -6.59
CA GLY A 82 15.33 -8.92 -6.21
C GLY A 82 14.09 -8.03 -6.11
N ASN A 83 12.93 -8.60 -6.46
CA ASN A 83 11.59 -8.06 -6.14
C ASN A 83 11.13 -6.84 -6.95
N SER A 84 11.68 -6.61 -8.15
CA SER A 84 11.26 -5.52 -9.03
C SER A 84 10.97 -6.01 -10.44
N MET A 85 9.89 -5.51 -11.05
CA MET A 85 9.63 -5.67 -12.49
C MET A 85 10.68 -4.90 -13.31
N VAL A 86 11.02 -3.68 -12.88
CA VAL A 86 12.08 -2.87 -13.51
C VAL A 86 13.43 -3.53 -13.28
N GLY A 87 14.22 -3.59 -14.34
CA GLY A 87 15.49 -4.30 -14.37
C GLY A 87 15.36 -5.76 -14.80
N SER A 88 14.18 -6.22 -15.21
CA SER A 88 13.98 -7.60 -15.68
C SER A 88 14.14 -7.70 -17.19
N SER A 89 14.81 -8.75 -17.67
CA SER A 89 14.68 -9.19 -19.06
C SER A 89 13.53 -10.20 -19.14
N VAL A 90 12.53 -9.91 -19.97
CA VAL A 90 11.25 -10.62 -20.01
C VAL A 90 10.91 -11.12 -21.42
N PHE A 91 10.48 -12.37 -21.47
CA PHE A 91 9.80 -12.95 -22.63
C PHE A 91 8.32 -12.63 -22.52
N ILE A 92 7.71 -12.15 -23.60
CA ILE A 92 6.27 -11.87 -23.66
C ILE A 92 5.69 -12.62 -24.86
N ALA A 93 4.76 -13.53 -24.60
CA ALA A 93 4.00 -14.21 -25.64
C ALA A 93 2.64 -13.57 -25.84
N SER A 94 2.31 -13.36 -27.10
CA SER A 94 1.01 -12.90 -27.59
C SER A 94 0.80 -13.41 -29.01
N GLN A 95 -0.43 -13.36 -29.48
CA GLN A 95 -0.75 -13.66 -30.88
C GLN A 95 -1.28 -12.44 -31.63
N ASP A 96 -1.02 -12.40 -32.93
CA ASP A 96 -1.56 -11.36 -33.81
C ASP A 96 -3.02 -11.66 -34.23
N SER A 97 -3.60 -10.78 -35.05
CA SER A 97 -4.97 -10.94 -35.54
C SER A 97 -5.18 -12.16 -36.44
N SER A 98 -4.10 -12.78 -36.95
CA SER A 98 -4.12 -14.02 -37.72
C SER A 98 -4.00 -15.27 -36.85
N GLY A 99 -3.78 -15.10 -35.53
CA GLY A 99 -3.60 -16.19 -34.57
C GLY A 99 -2.17 -16.72 -34.51
N VAL A 100 -1.21 -16.06 -35.16
CA VAL A 100 0.20 -16.45 -35.10
C VAL A 100 0.78 -16.01 -33.76
N VAL A 101 1.26 -16.98 -32.98
CA VAL A 101 1.90 -16.74 -31.68
C VAL A 101 3.35 -16.30 -31.89
N SER A 102 3.77 -15.25 -31.19
CA SER A 102 5.13 -14.73 -31.23
C SER A 102 5.65 -14.45 -29.83
N VAL A 103 6.98 -14.40 -29.68
CA VAL A 103 7.66 -14.03 -28.43
C VAL A 103 8.48 -12.76 -28.63
N LEU A 104 8.18 -11.75 -27.83
CA LEU A 104 8.98 -10.55 -27.69
C LEU A 104 10.02 -10.77 -26.58
N MET A 105 11.28 -10.43 -26.86
CA MET A 105 12.37 -10.40 -25.87
C MET A 105 12.74 -8.95 -25.57
N THR A 106 12.51 -8.49 -24.34
CA THR A 106 12.77 -7.09 -24.01
C THR A 106 13.31 -6.91 -22.59
N TYR A 107 13.99 -5.79 -22.35
CA TYR A 107 14.43 -5.38 -21.03
C TYR A 107 13.60 -4.21 -20.50
N LEU A 108 13.11 -4.34 -19.26
CA LEU A 108 12.21 -3.38 -18.65
C LEU A 108 12.96 -2.27 -17.91
N GLU A 109 13.17 -1.15 -18.57
CA GLU A 109 13.85 0.03 -18.00
C GLU A 109 12.97 0.84 -17.02
N THR A 110 11.64 0.77 -17.17
CA THR A 110 10.69 1.58 -16.39
C THR A 110 9.35 0.86 -16.22
N THR A 111 8.61 1.18 -15.15
CA THR A 111 7.21 0.74 -14.99
C THR A 111 6.23 1.57 -15.81
N SER A 112 6.67 2.71 -16.34
CA SER A 112 5.77 3.74 -16.82
C SER A 112 5.86 3.84 -18.31
N GLN A 113 4.89 3.19 -18.95
CA GLN A 113 4.83 3.05 -20.40
C GLN A 113 6.16 2.50 -20.93
N PRO A 114 6.55 1.28 -20.50
CA PRO A 114 7.81 0.68 -20.92
C PRO A 114 7.88 0.61 -22.44
N ALA A 115 9.00 1.06 -23.01
CA ALA A 115 9.30 0.80 -24.40
C ALA A 115 9.58 -0.71 -24.55
N LEU A 116 8.74 -1.39 -25.30
CA LEU A 116 8.84 -2.82 -25.56
C LEU A 116 9.68 -3.06 -26.82
N THR A 117 10.96 -2.70 -26.74
CA THR A 117 11.89 -2.87 -27.87
C THR A 117 12.39 -4.30 -27.91
N ASN A 118 12.15 -4.99 -29.03
CA ASN A 118 12.57 -6.37 -29.21
C ASN A 118 14.11 -6.49 -29.22
N ASN A 119 14.62 -7.64 -28.78
CA ASN A 119 16.04 -7.99 -28.72
C ASN A 119 16.90 -7.06 -27.85
N THR A 120 16.35 -6.55 -26.74
CA THR A 120 17.08 -5.71 -25.76
C THR A 120 17.48 -6.44 -24.47
N PHE A 121 17.41 -7.77 -24.47
CA PHE A 121 17.76 -8.64 -23.34
C PHE A 121 19.15 -8.35 -22.77
N LYS A 122 19.31 -8.54 -21.44
CA LYS A 122 20.58 -8.25 -20.73
C LYS A 122 21.38 -9.51 -20.35
N PHE A 123 20.93 -10.69 -20.77
CA PHE A 123 21.67 -11.94 -20.62
C PHE A 123 21.47 -12.82 -21.85
N ASN A 124 22.34 -13.81 -22.00
CA ASN A 124 22.40 -14.65 -23.19
C ASN A 124 21.25 -15.66 -23.24
N VAL A 125 20.74 -15.90 -24.44
CA VAL A 125 19.65 -16.84 -24.72
C VAL A 125 20.15 -17.78 -25.83
N PRO A 126 20.88 -18.86 -25.48
CA PRO A 126 21.54 -19.72 -26.47
C PRO A 126 20.61 -20.35 -27.51
N ILE A 127 19.38 -20.66 -27.12
CA ILE A 127 18.33 -21.15 -28.02
C ILE A 127 17.19 -20.14 -28.00
N GLY A 128 16.91 -19.57 -29.17
CA GLY A 128 15.89 -18.54 -29.34
C GLY A 128 14.51 -18.96 -28.83
N PRO A 129 13.69 -18.02 -28.35
CA PRO A 129 12.43 -18.36 -27.74
C PRO A 129 11.40 -18.83 -28.77
N ALA A 130 10.53 -19.73 -28.33
CA ALA A 130 9.34 -20.14 -29.06
C ALA A 130 8.12 -20.03 -28.13
N ALA A 131 6.94 -19.83 -28.69
CA ALA A 131 5.71 -19.93 -27.90
C ALA A 131 4.58 -20.57 -28.69
N GLU A 132 3.63 -21.10 -27.94
CA GLU A 132 2.41 -21.70 -28.47
C GLU A 132 1.21 -21.30 -27.62
N TYR A 133 0.03 -21.43 -28.21
CA TYR A 133 -1.24 -21.23 -27.54
C TYR A 133 -2.08 -22.50 -27.66
N SER A 134 -2.46 -23.08 -26.52
CA SER A 134 -3.33 -24.26 -26.47
C SER A 134 -4.11 -24.27 -25.16
N ASP A 135 -5.35 -24.76 -25.22
CA ASP A 135 -6.23 -24.92 -24.05
C ASP A 135 -6.37 -23.66 -23.17
N GLY A 136 -6.45 -22.49 -23.80
CA GLY A 136 -6.60 -21.22 -23.09
C GLY A 136 -5.34 -20.72 -22.37
N ALA A 137 -4.16 -21.25 -22.72
CA ALA A 137 -2.89 -20.88 -22.11
C ALA A 137 -1.80 -20.67 -23.17
N TYR A 138 -0.93 -19.69 -22.89
CA TYR A 138 0.32 -19.56 -23.61
C TYR A 138 1.41 -20.34 -22.90
N THR A 139 2.29 -20.99 -23.68
CA THR A 139 3.53 -21.59 -23.18
C THR A 139 4.70 -20.95 -23.90
N ILE A 140 5.64 -20.39 -23.13
CA ILE A 140 6.90 -19.81 -23.60
C ILE A 140 8.02 -20.80 -23.35
N TYR A 141 8.80 -21.09 -24.38
CA TYR A 141 9.99 -21.93 -24.32
C TYR A 141 11.23 -21.10 -24.61
N ALA A 142 12.32 -21.32 -23.87
CA ALA A 142 13.62 -20.73 -24.14
C ALA A 142 14.73 -21.56 -23.49
N THR A 143 15.96 -21.38 -23.95
CA THR A 143 17.16 -21.78 -23.18
C THR A 143 17.87 -20.51 -22.76
N VAL A 144 18.05 -20.32 -21.46
CA VAL A 144 18.64 -19.11 -20.89
C VAL A 144 19.96 -19.41 -20.18
N GLU A 145 20.97 -18.57 -20.37
CA GLU A 145 22.16 -18.59 -19.52
C GLU A 145 21.85 -17.83 -18.23
N LEU A 146 21.99 -18.48 -17.07
CA LEU A 146 21.61 -17.87 -15.79
C LEU A 146 22.56 -16.71 -15.44
N PRO A 147 22.05 -15.46 -15.30
CA PRO A 147 22.91 -14.32 -15.10
C PRO A 147 23.61 -14.34 -13.75
N GLY A 148 24.82 -13.76 -13.69
CA GLY A 148 25.58 -13.59 -12.46
C GLY A 148 26.24 -14.86 -11.92
N ASN A 149 26.37 -15.92 -12.75
CA ASN A 149 26.95 -17.20 -12.36
C ASN A 149 26.31 -17.77 -11.08
N SER A 150 25.00 -17.61 -10.96
CA SER A 150 24.20 -18.00 -9.80
C SER A 150 23.01 -18.85 -10.26
N THR A 151 22.72 -19.94 -9.56
CA THR A 151 21.50 -20.72 -9.81
C THR A 151 20.28 -20.09 -9.16
N GLN A 152 20.49 -19.25 -8.14
CA GLN A 152 19.44 -18.44 -7.53
C GLN A 152 19.16 -17.20 -8.37
N GLN A 153 17.91 -17.09 -8.82
CA GLN A 153 17.42 -16.06 -9.73
C GLN A 153 16.14 -15.44 -9.20
N TYR A 154 15.96 -14.15 -9.47
CA TYR A 154 14.72 -13.45 -9.18
C TYR A 154 13.86 -13.46 -10.42
N THR A 155 12.73 -14.14 -10.37
CA THR A 155 11.81 -14.23 -11.49
C THR A 155 10.57 -13.36 -11.27
N VAL A 156 10.01 -12.90 -12.37
CA VAL A 156 8.76 -12.13 -12.44
C VAL A 156 7.86 -12.73 -13.51
N TRP A 157 6.55 -12.67 -13.31
CA TRP A 157 5.59 -13.09 -14.32
C TRP A 157 4.35 -12.20 -14.32
N GLN A 158 3.68 -12.11 -15.46
CA GLN A 158 2.42 -11.38 -15.61
C GLN A 158 1.55 -11.98 -16.69
N ALA A 159 0.26 -11.65 -16.62
CA ALA A 159 -0.68 -11.80 -17.72
C ALA A 159 -1.49 -10.51 -17.84
N GLY A 160 -1.82 -10.11 -19.07
CA GLY A 160 -2.54 -8.88 -19.32
C GLY A 160 -3.24 -8.86 -20.68
N PRO A 161 -4.09 -7.86 -20.94
CA PRO A 161 -4.75 -7.71 -22.22
C PRO A 161 -3.80 -7.12 -23.27
N THR A 162 -4.13 -7.34 -24.54
CA THR A 162 -3.63 -6.52 -25.66
C THR A 162 -4.61 -5.38 -25.95
N SER A 163 -4.13 -4.31 -26.57
CA SER A 163 -4.93 -3.19 -27.03
C SER A 163 -4.46 -2.81 -28.43
N ASN A 164 -5.35 -2.89 -29.43
CA ASN A 164 -5.02 -2.67 -30.84
C ASN A 164 -3.85 -3.54 -31.34
N GLY A 165 -3.77 -4.80 -30.90
CA GLY A 165 -2.70 -5.72 -31.26
C GLY A 165 -1.36 -5.47 -30.56
N ALA A 166 -1.28 -4.47 -29.66
CA ALA A 166 -0.09 -4.20 -28.87
C ALA A 166 -0.27 -4.68 -27.42
N ILE A 167 0.84 -5.06 -26.78
CA ILE A 167 0.87 -5.41 -25.35
C ILE A 167 0.42 -4.21 -24.51
N ALA A 168 -0.69 -4.36 -23.77
CA ALA A 168 -1.18 -3.34 -22.85
C ALA A 168 -0.77 -3.64 -21.40
N GLN A 169 -0.94 -2.65 -20.52
CA GLN A 169 -0.60 -2.79 -19.11
C GLN A 169 -1.40 -3.93 -18.46
N HIS A 170 -0.70 -4.83 -17.74
CA HIS A 170 -1.33 -5.87 -16.95
C HIS A 170 -2.11 -5.28 -15.76
N PRO A 171 -3.13 -5.99 -15.22
CA PRO A 171 -3.84 -5.55 -14.03
C PRO A 171 -2.89 -5.30 -12.85
N LEU A 172 -3.26 -4.37 -11.96
CA LEU A 172 -2.48 -4.04 -10.76
C LEU A 172 -3.07 -4.66 -9.49
N SER A 173 -3.72 -5.81 -9.61
CA SER A 173 -4.35 -6.49 -8.49
C SER A 173 -3.30 -7.05 -7.51
N PRO A 174 -3.70 -7.47 -6.28
CA PRO A 174 -2.77 -8.08 -5.34
C PRO A 174 -2.02 -9.29 -5.89
N SER A 175 -2.65 -10.13 -6.72
CA SER A 175 -2.01 -11.29 -7.33
C SER A 175 -0.89 -10.85 -8.27
N ASN A 176 -1.14 -9.89 -9.17
CA ASN A 176 -0.13 -9.35 -10.08
C ASN A 176 1.06 -8.73 -9.32
N ARG A 177 0.82 -8.02 -8.21
CA ARG A 177 1.91 -7.41 -7.43
C ARG A 177 2.75 -8.44 -6.66
N ALA A 178 2.19 -9.62 -6.41
CA ALA A 178 2.86 -10.74 -5.79
C ALA A 178 3.48 -11.71 -6.81
N SER A 179 3.39 -11.42 -8.12
CA SER A 179 3.95 -12.25 -9.20
C SER A 179 5.46 -12.08 -9.36
N THR A 180 6.19 -12.35 -8.28
CA THR A 180 7.65 -12.39 -8.22
C THR A 180 8.12 -13.39 -7.18
N GLN A 181 9.25 -14.06 -7.43
CA GLN A 181 9.86 -14.99 -6.48
C GLN A 181 11.38 -15.05 -6.62
N SER A 182 12.05 -15.58 -5.60
CA SER A 182 13.41 -16.09 -5.72
C SER A 182 13.32 -17.59 -5.97
N LEU A 183 13.92 -18.06 -7.06
CA LEU A 183 13.96 -19.46 -7.45
C LEU A 183 15.42 -19.89 -7.63
N ASP A 184 15.79 -20.99 -6.98
CA ASP A 184 17.05 -21.68 -7.27
C ASP A 184 16.81 -22.77 -8.32
N PHE A 185 17.38 -22.58 -9.51
CA PHE A 185 17.24 -23.51 -10.63
C PHE A 185 17.90 -24.88 -10.38
N LEU A 186 18.86 -24.98 -9.45
CA LEU A 186 19.51 -26.24 -9.11
C LEU A 186 18.69 -27.04 -8.10
N SER A 187 18.33 -26.45 -6.96
CA SER A 187 17.56 -27.16 -5.93
C SER A 187 16.07 -27.26 -6.28
N GLY A 188 15.51 -26.24 -6.94
CA GLY A 188 14.08 -26.03 -7.11
C GLY A 188 13.40 -25.37 -5.90
N SER A 189 14.19 -24.91 -4.93
CA SER A 189 13.67 -24.12 -3.82
C SER A 189 13.18 -22.77 -4.33
N SER A 190 11.91 -22.46 -4.07
CA SER A 190 11.29 -21.18 -4.36
C SER A 190 10.84 -20.49 -3.07
N THR A 191 11.15 -19.21 -2.93
CA THR A 191 10.63 -18.38 -1.84
C THR A 191 9.96 -17.14 -2.41
N ALA A 192 8.87 -16.71 -1.77
CA ALA A 192 8.25 -15.43 -2.11
C ALA A 192 9.31 -14.34 -1.98
N ALA A 193 9.46 -13.55 -3.05
CA ALA A 193 10.43 -12.48 -3.10
C ALA A 193 10.11 -11.45 -1.99
N SER A 194 11.10 -11.07 -1.16
CA SER A 194 10.92 -10.10 -0.07
C SER A 194 10.52 -8.73 -0.62
N ASN A 195 9.22 -8.45 -0.69
CA ASN A 195 8.71 -7.23 -1.31
C ASN A 195 8.84 -6.02 -0.36
N SER A 196 10.06 -5.53 -0.19
CA SER A 196 10.42 -4.39 0.67
C SER A 196 9.59 -3.13 0.34
N LYS A 197 9.24 -2.94 -0.94
CA LYS A 197 8.39 -1.84 -1.40
C LYS A 197 6.96 -1.98 -0.90
N LEU A 198 6.34 -3.15 -1.01
CA LEU A 198 5.01 -3.42 -0.45
C LEU A 198 5.01 -3.26 1.08
N HIS A 199 6.04 -3.77 1.76
CA HIS A 199 6.20 -3.60 3.19
C HIS A 199 6.24 -2.12 3.59
N ARG A 200 7.03 -1.30 2.89
CA ARG A 200 7.08 0.15 3.11
C ARG A 200 5.78 0.86 2.79
N ARG A 201 5.04 0.44 1.76
CA ARG A 201 3.68 0.96 1.46
C ARG A 201 2.70 0.64 2.59
N ASN A 202 2.78 -0.56 3.17
CA ASN A 202 1.97 -0.95 4.32
C ASN A 202 2.33 -0.11 5.56
N ILE A 203 3.62 0.11 5.83
CA ILE A 203 4.07 1.00 6.92
C ILE A 203 3.55 2.42 6.71
N HIS A 204 3.67 2.98 5.50
CA HIS A 204 3.13 4.30 5.17
C HIS A 204 1.62 4.38 5.46
N GLY A 205 0.84 3.38 5.02
CA GLY A 205 -0.60 3.32 5.29
C GLY A 205 -0.91 3.25 6.78
N LEU A 206 -0.20 2.41 7.53
CA LEU A 206 -0.38 2.22 8.97
C LEU A 206 -0.06 3.50 9.76
N LEU A 207 1.11 4.11 9.51
CA LEU A 207 1.52 5.35 10.17
C LEU A 207 0.48 6.45 9.97
N ASN A 208 0.01 6.63 8.74
CA ASN A 208 -0.96 7.69 8.42
C ASN A 208 -2.36 7.39 8.97
N ALA A 209 -2.78 6.12 9.02
CA ALA A 209 -4.06 5.74 9.63
C ALA A 209 -4.06 6.02 11.15
N ILE A 210 -2.99 5.66 11.85
CA ILE A 210 -2.85 5.91 13.29
C ILE A 210 -2.75 7.42 13.57
N ALA A 211 -1.87 8.11 12.84
CA ALA A 211 -1.65 9.54 13.00
C ALA A 211 -2.93 10.34 12.71
N TRP A 212 -3.31 10.37 11.43
CA TRP A 212 -4.33 11.29 10.92
C TRP A 212 -5.75 10.77 11.10
N GLY A 213 -5.94 9.45 11.10
CA GLY A 213 -7.25 8.81 11.21
C GLY A 213 -7.70 8.54 12.65
N ILE A 214 -6.78 8.50 13.62
CA ILE A 214 -7.09 8.14 15.01
C ILE A 214 -6.62 9.21 16.00
N LEU A 215 -5.32 9.49 16.09
CA LEU A 215 -4.77 10.39 17.12
C LEU A 215 -5.27 11.84 16.95
N ILE A 216 -5.26 12.38 15.73
CA ILE A 216 -5.72 13.76 15.46
C ILE A 216 -7.22 13.93 15.81
N PRO A 217 -8.15 13.06 15.35
CA PRO A 217 -9.55 13.11 15.77
C PRO A 217 -9.76 12.93 17.28
N ILE A 218 -9.08 11.96 17.92
CA ILE A 218 -9.19 11.75 19.37
C ILE A 218 -8.78 13.02 20.12
N GLY A 219 -7.65 13.63 19.76
CA GLY A 219 -7.21 14.87 20.38
C GLY A 219 -8.25 16.01 20.22
N ALA A 220 -8.92 16.10 19.07
CA ALA A 220 -9.97 17.09 18.85
C ALA A 220 -11.23 16.83 19.68
N ILE A 221 -11.65 15.56 19.80
CA ILE A 221 -12.76 15.13 20.68
C ILE A 221 -12.44 15.48 22.14
N ILE A 222 -11.23 15.17 22.62
CA ILE A 222 -10.76 15.52 23.96
C ILE A 222 -10.89 17.03 24.21
N ALA A 223 -10.33 17.87 23.31
CA ALA A 223 -10.39 19.32 23.49
C ALA A 223 -11.81 19.91 23.46
N ARG A 224 -12.69 19.34 22.65
CA ARG A 224 -14.08 19.81 22.53
C ARG A 224 -14.90 19.45 23.78
N TYR A 225 -14.83 18.20 24.22
CA TYR A 225 -15.77 17.68 25.21
C TYR A 225 -15.22 17.70 26.64
N LEU A 226 -13.94 17.38 26.85
CA LEU A 226 -13.39 17.31 28.22
C LEU A 226 -13.19 18.71 28.81
N ARG A 227 -12.96 19.73 27.97
CA ARG A 227 -12.87 21.14 28.40
C ARG A 227 -14.11 21.66 29.12
N VAL A 228 -15.27 21.01 28.95
CA VAL A 228 -16.52 21.42 29.61
C VAL A 228 -16.46 21.16 31.12
N PHE A 229 -15.70 20.15 31.56
CA PHE A 229 -15.59 19.74 32.95
C PHE A 229 -14.46 20.50 33.67
N GLU A 230 -14.78 21.16 34.78
CA GLU A 230 -13.80 21.93 35.56
C GLU A 230 -12.73 21.03 36.20
N SER A 231 -13.10 19.80 36.60
CA SER A 231 -12.18 18.79 37.12
C SER A 231 -11.14 18.32 36.11
N ALA A 232 -11.36 18.56 34.82
CA ALA A 232 -10.45 18.17 33.75
C ALA A 232 -9.48 19.31 33.36
N ASP A 233 -9.57 20.49 33.98
CA ASP A 233 -8.61 21.59 33.74
C ASP A 233 -7.40 21.43 34.69
N PRO A 234 -6.14 21.45 34.19
CA PRO A 234 -5.68 21.67 32.81
C PRO A 234 -5.47 20.38 31.99
N ALA A 235 -5.80 19.21 32.53
CA ALA A 235 -5.52 17.90 31.92
C ALA A 235 -6.02 17.77 30.47
N TRP A 236 -7.22 18.24 30.13
CA TRP A 236 -7.77 18.17 28.76
C TRP A 236 -6.84 18.84 27.73
N PHE A 237 -6.18 19.94 28.13
CA PHE A 237 -5.31 20.73 27.26
C PHE A 237 -4.01 19.98 26.96
N TYR A 238 -3.41 19.37 27.99
CA TYR A 238 -2.22 18.54 27.83
C TYR A 238 -2.52 17.27 27.04
N LEU A 239 -3.64 16.60 27.32
CA LEU A 239 -4.06 15.41 26.57
C LEU A 239 -4.29 15.73 25.08
N HIS A 240 -4.95 16.86 24.78
CA HIS A 240 -5.09 17.34 23.42
C HIS A 240 -3.71 17.53 22.76
N ILE A 241 -2.81 18.29 23.37
CA ILE A 241 -1.49 18.58 22.80
C ILE A 241 -0.68 17.30 22.58
N VAL A 242 -0.68 16.37 23.54
CA VAL A 242 0.03 15.10 23.39
C VAL A 242 -0.51 14.32 22.20
N CYS A 243 -1.83 14.18 22.05
CA CYS A 243 -2.43 13.54 20.88
C CYS A 243 -2.04 14.25 19.57
N GLN A 244 -2.11 15.59 19.52
CA GLN A 244 -1.79 16.35 18.32
C GLN A 244 -0.30 16.27 17.95
N CYS A 245 0.60 16.40 18.92
CA CYS A 245 2.04 16.31 18.68
C CYS A 245 2.45 14.90 18.26
N SER A 246 1.97 13.86 18.94
CA SER A 246 2.24 12.47 18.55
C SER A 246 1.67 12.15 17.16
N GLY A 247 0.43 12.57 16.90
CA GLY A 247 -0.19 12.43 15.57
C GLY A 247 0.60 13.14 14.48
N TYR A 248 1.03 14.38 14.72
CA TYR A 248 1.82 15.14 13.76
C TYR A 248 3.19 14.50 13.48
N ILE A 249 3.93 14.07 14.51
CA ILE A 249 5.25 13.42 14.35
C ILE A 249 5.13 12.13 13.52
N LEU A 250 4.19 11.25 13.86
CA LEU A 250 3.94 10.03 13.08
C LEU A 250 3.46 10.35 11.66
N GLY A 251 2.65 11.40 11.52
CA GLY A 251 2.16 11.90 10.24
C GLY A 251 3.28 12.44 9.34
N VAL A 252 4.27 13.14 9.90
CA VAL A 252 5.46 13.63 9.18
C VAL A 252 6.28 12.44 8.66
N ALA A 253 6.52 11.44 9.50
CA ALA A 253 7.24 10.22 9.11
C ALA A 253 6.48 9.47 7.99
N GLY A 254 5.17 9.32 8.14
CA GLY A 254 4.29 8.74 7.12
C GLY A 254 4.33 9.52 5.81
N TRP A 255 4.23 10.85 5.86
CA TRP A 255 4.28 11.73 4.68
C TRP A 255 5.63 11.65 3.96
N GLY A 256 6.75 11.73 4.70
CA GLY A 256 8.09 11.60 4.15
C GLY A 256 8.33 10.24 3.49
N LEU A 257 7.86 9.16 4.11
CA LEU A 257 7.89 7.82 3.49
C LEU A 257 7.05 7.77 2.21
N GLY A 258 5.89 8.45 2.18
CA GLY A 258 5.05 8.56 0.99
C GLY A 258 5.74 9.29 -0.17
N LEU A 259 6.47 10.38 0.11
CA LEU A 259 7.28 11.08 -0.89
C LEU A 259 8.38 10.18 -1.46
N LYS A 260 9.09 9.44 -0.58
CA LYS A 260 10.14 8.51 -1.01
C LYS A 260 9.56 7.40 -1.89
N LEU A 261 8.44 6.78 -1.49
CA LEU A 261 7.74 5.78 -2.29
C LEU A 261 7.30 6.33 -3.66
N GLY A 262 6.90 7.60 -3.72
CA GLY A 262 6.59 8.30 -4.97
C GLY A 262 7.82 8.44 -5.87
N SER A 263 8.97 8.85 -5.32
CA SER A 263 10.23 8.97 -6.09
C SER A 263 10.74 7.63 -6.65
N GLU A 264 10.50 6.53 -5.93
CA GLU A 264 10.87 5.16 -6.33
C GLU A 264 9.82 4.49 -7.24
N SER A 265 8.75 5.19 -7.59
CA SER A 265 7.67 4.69 -8.45
C SER A 265 7.55 5.59 -9.69
N ALA A 266 8.68 5.81 -10.35
CA ALA A 266 8.78 6.71 -11.50
C ALA A 266 7.71 6.39 -12.55
N GLY A 267 6.84 7.38 -12.79
CA GLY A 267 5.73 7.44 -13.75
C GLY A 267 4.41 6.73 -13.36
N ILE A 268 4.29 6.16 -12.16
CA ILE A 268 2.99 5.87 -11.55
C ILE A 268 2.73 6.93 -10.47
N THR A 269 1.87 7.91 -10.77
CA THR A 269 1.54 8.98 -9.82
C THR A 269 0.06 9.03 -9.48
N TYR A 270 -0.26 8.82 -8.21
CA TYR A 270 -1.60 9.00 -7.68
C TYR A 270 -1.84 10.46 -7.28
N LYS A 271 -2.01 11.33 -8.30
CA LYS A 271 -2.09 12.79 -8.12
C LYS A 271 -3.08 13.24 -7.03
N PRO A 272 -4.33 12.72 -6.94
CA PRO A 272 -5.26 13.17 -5.91
C PRO A 272 -4.80 12.86 -4.48
N HIS A 273 -4.32 11.64 -4.23
CA HIS A 273 -3.84 11.22 -2.90
C HIS A 273 -2.59 12.00 -2.49
N ARG A 274 -1.66 12.20 -3.43
CA ARG A 274 -0.43 12.98 -3.19
C ARG A 274 -0.74 14.45 -2.88
N ASN A 275 -1.59 15.09 -3.69
CA ASN A 275 -1.92 16.51 -3.51
C ASN A 275 -2.67 16.75 -2.20
N LEU A 276 -3.64 15.89 -1.87
CA LEU A 276 -4.33 15.93 -0.58
C LEU A 276 -3.37 15.70 0.58
N GLY A 277 -2.45 14.74 0.47
CA GLY A 277 -1.43 14.49 1.49
C GLY A 277 -0.52 15.70 1.75
N ILE A 278 -0.10 16.41 0.71
CA ILE A 278 0.67 17.66 0.83
C ILE A 278 -0.18 18.75 1.50
N ALA A 279 -1.43 18.94 1.07
CA ALA A 279 -2.33 19.93 1.66
C ALA A 279 -2.58 19.66 3.16
N ILE A 280 -2.86 18.40 3.53
CA ILE A 280 -3.04 17.98 4.93
C ILE A 280 -1.80 18.30 5.76
N PHE A 281 -0.62 17.94 5.25
CA PHE A 281 0.64 18.21 5.93
C PHE A 281 0.83 19.72 6.15
N SER A 282 0.67 20.54 5.11
CA SER A 282 0.78 22.00 5.21
C SER A 282 -0.21 22.61 6.21
N LEU A 283 -1.48 22.21 6.16
CA LEU A 283 -2.51 22.69 7.11
C LEU A 283 -2.24 22.23 8.54
N ALA A 284 -1.72 21.02 8.73
CA ALA A 284 -1.34 20.51 10.05
C ALA A 284 -0.11 21.24 10.62
N THR A 285 0.88 21.58 9.78
CA THR A 285 2.02 22.41 10.20
C THR A 285 1.55 23.80 10.66
N LEU A 286 0.61 24.42 9.92
CA LEU A 286 -0.04 25.65 10.36
C LEU A 286 -0.72 25.47 11.74
N GLN A 287 -1.37 24.34 11.99
CA GLN A 287 -1.95 24.04 13.30
C GLN A 287 -0.93 23.94 14.43
N VAL A 288 0.26 23.39 14.18
CA VAL A 288 1.34 23.35 15.18
C VAL A 288 1.78 24.78 15.53
N PHE A 289 1.91 25.67 14.53
CA PHE A 289 2.19 27.09 14.77
C PHE A 289 1.09 27.82 15.54
N ALA A 290 -0.15 27.30 15.55
CA ALA A 290 -1.23 27.87 16.36
C ALA A 290 -0.88 27.89 17.86
N LEU A 291 -0.07 26.94 18.34
CA LEU A 291 0.38 26.93 19.73
C LEU A 291 1.31 28.13 20.04
N LEU A 292 2.24 28.43 19.12
CA LEU A 292 3.19 29.54 19.27
C LEU A 292 2.51 30.90 19.14
N LEU A 293 1.51 31.01 18.27
CA LEU A 293 0.77 32.24 18.02
C LEU A 293 -0.45 32.42 18.93
N ARG A 294 -0.58 31.61 19.99
CA ARG A 294 -1.75 31.58 20.86
C ARG A 294 -1.87 32.88 21.68
N PRO A 295 -2.85 33.76 21.41
CA PRO A 295 -3.00 35.02 22.14
C PRO A 295 -3.59 34.80 23.54
N ASP A 296 -3.33 35.74 24.45
CA ASP A 296 -3.95 35.77 25.77
C ASP A 296 -5.48 35.78 25.72
N LYS A 297 -6.11 35.22 26.76
CA LYS A 297 -7.58 35.06 26.83
C LYS A 297 -8.34 36.39 26.71
N LYS A 298 -7.74 37.52 27.11
CA LYS A 298 -8.34 38.86 27.07
C LYS A 298 -8.02 39.62 25.77
N ASN A 299 -7.16 39.09 24.90
CA ASN A 299 -6.73 39.77 23.68
C ASN A 299 -7.79 39.63 22.56
N LYS A 300 -8.11 40.72 21.84
CA LYS A 300 -9.06 40.71 20.71
C LYS A 300 -8.69 39.71 19.61
N TYR A 301 -7.40 39.45 19.40
CA TYR A 301 -6.92 38.48 18.41
C TYR A 301 -7.25 37.02 18.78
N ARG A 302 -7.62 36.75 20.05
CA ARG A 302 -8.06 35.44 20.52
C ARG A 302 -9.25 34.90 19.71
N LEU A 303 -10.17 35.77 19.28
CA LEU A 303 -11.33 35.40 18.49
C LEU A 303 -10.92 34.85 17.12
N TYR A 304 -10.11 35.60 16.38
CA TYR A 304 -9.61 35.19 15.06
C TYR A 304 -8.77 33.92 15.14
N TRP A 305 -7.91 33.82 16.16
CA TRP A 305 -7.15 32.61 16.42
C TRP A 305 -8.05 31.38 16.65
N ASN A 306 -9.14 31.51 17.40
CA ASN A 306 -10.08 30.40 17.61
C ASN A 306 -10.78 30.01 16.30
N ILE A 307 -11.18 30.96 15.46
CA ILE A 307 -11.82 30.70 14.15
C ILE A 307 -10.85 29.91 13.27
N TYR A 308 -9.64 30.43 13.11
CA TYR A 308 -8.55 29.80 12.38
C TYR A 308 -8.25 28.38 12.89
N HIS A 309 -8.02 28.23 14.20
CA HIS A 309 -7.65 26.97 14.81
C HIS A 309 -8.75 25.91 14.64
N HIS A 310 -10.02 26.28 14.80
CA HIS A 310 -11.12 25.35 14.60
C HIS A 310 -11.33 25.02 13.12
N SER A 311 -11.42 26.02 12.23
CA SER A 311 -11.75 25.79 10.82
C SER A 311 -10.69 24.95 10.11
N VAL A 312 -9.41 25.28 10.30
CA VAL A 312 -8.30 24.53 9.74
C VAL A 312 -8.23 23.13 10.38
N GLY A 313 -8.53 23.01 11.67
CA GLY A 313 -8.43 21.74 12.41
C GLY A 313 -9.45 20.71 11.93
N TYR A 314 -10.72 21.13 11.80
CA TYR A 314 -11.75 20.26 11.23
C TYR A 314 -11.49 19.93 9.77
N SER A 315 -10.95 20.89 8.99
CA SER A 315 -10.55 20.63 7.60
C SER A 315 -9.49 19.53 7.51
N VAL A 316 -8.46 19.57 8.37
CA VAL A 316 -7.43 18.52 8.45
C VAL A 316 -8.06 17.16 8.74
N ILE A 317 -9.01 17.05 9.69
CA ILE A 317 -9.68 15.78 10.03
C ILE A 317 -10.44 15.22 8.82
N VAL A 318 -11.26 16.04 8.17
CA VAL A 318 -12.08 15.61 7.02
C VAL A 318 -11.21 15.21 5.84
N LEU A 319 -10.23 16.04 5.47
CA LEU A 319 -9.32 15.75 4.36
C LEU A 319 -8.48 14.50 4.64
N SER A 320 -8.04 14.31 5.88
CA SER A 320 -7.32 13.09 6.30
C SER A 320 -8.15 11.84 6.09
N ALA A 321 -9.43 11.85 6.49
CA ALA A 321 -10.30 10.70 6.30
C ALA A 321 -10.47 10.35 4.81
N ILE A 322 -10.74 11.35 3.96
CA ILE A 322 -10.85 11.18 2.52
C ILE A 322 -9.53 10.63 1.94
N ASN A 323 -8.40 11.16 2.38
CA ASN A 323 -7.10 10.76 1.86
C ASN A 323 -6.70 9.34 2.27
N ILE A 324 -7.12 8.88 3.45
CA ILE A 324 -6.92 7.49 3.90
C ILE A 324 -7.72 6.53 3.03
N PHE A 325 -9.00 6.82 2.72
CA PHE A 325 -9.77 6.00 1.78
C PHE A 325 -9.11 5.90 0.41
N LYS A 326 -8.64 7.03 -0.15
CA LYS A 326 -7.87 7.03 -1.39
C LYS A 326 -6.59 6.19 -1.27
N GLY A 327 -5.89 6.27 -0.14
CA GLY A 327 -4.71 5.44 0.14
C GLY A 327 -5.02 3.95 0.15
N LEU A 328 -6.15 3.54 0.75
CA LEU A 328 -6.62 2.16 0.75
C LEU A 328 -7.04 1.68 -0.65
N ASP A 329 -7.66 2.55 -1.46
CA ASP A 329 -7.98 2.26 -2.87
C ASP A 329 -6.73 2.05 -3.72
N ILE A 330 -5.63 2.74 -3.39
CA ILE A 330 -4.35 2.59 -4.08
C ILE A 330 -3.63 1.31 -3.62
N LEU A 331 -3.62 1.07 -2.31
CA LEU A 331 -2.94 -0.07 -1.70
C LEU A 331 -3.62 -1.38 -2.07
N GLN A 332 -4.95 -1.41 -2.17
CA GLN A 332 -5.75 -2.62 -2.35
C GLN A 332 -5.31 -3.72 -1.37
N PRO A 333 -5.33 -3.46 -0.05
CA PRO A 333 -4.96 -4.46 0.95
C PRO A 333 -5.98 -5.61 0.95
N ALA A 334 -5.69 -6.67 1.72
CA ALA A 334 -6.62 -7.78 1.92
C ALA A 334 -8.02 -7.29 2.37
N SER A 335 -9.03 -8.12 2.17
CA SER A 335 -10.41 -7.80 2.56
C SER A 335 -10.50 -7.38 4.03
N GLY A 336 -11.25 -6.31 4.31
CA GLY A 336 -11.57 -5.87 5.67
C GLY A 336 -10.91 -4.57 6.13
N TYR A 337 -9.81 -4.11 5.52
CA TYR A 337 -9.15 -2.86 5.96
C TYR A 337 -10.02 -1.61 5.80
N LYS A 338 -10.75 -1.48 4.67
CA LYS A 338 -11.71 -0.38 4.48
C LYS A 338 -12.83 -0.46 5.51
N THR A 339 -13.37 -1.65 5.74
CA THR A 339 -14.40 -1.90 6.75
C THR A 339 -13.93 -1.54 8.14
N ALA A 340 -12.72 -1.97 8.53
CA ALA A 340 -12.12 -1.63 9.81
C ALA A 340 -11.99 -0.12 9.99
N TYR A 341 -11.55 0.60 8.96
CA TYR A 341 -11.46 2.05 9.02
C TYR A 341 -12.84 2.74 9.12
N ILE A 342 -13.86 2.23 8.43
CA ILE A 342 -15.24 2.70 8.57
C ILE A 342 -15.74 2.49 10.00
N VAL A 343 -15.49 1.32 10.60
CA VAL A 343 -15.85 1.02 11.99
C VAL A 343 -15.17 1.98 12.96
N ILE A 344 -13.88 2.29 12.75
CA ILE A 344 -13.14 3.28 13.55
C ILE A 344 -13.81 4.66 13.45
N LEU A 345 -14.11 5.15 12.24
CA LEU A 345 -14.78 6.44 12.04
C LEU A 345 -16.17 6.47 12.67
N ALA A 346 -16.96 5.41 12.51
CA ALA A 346 -18.28 5.28 13.11
C ALA A 346 -18.20 5.29 14.64
N THR A 347 -17.20 4.62 15.21
CA THR A 347 -16.96 4.59 16.66
C THR A 347 -16.58 5.97 17.18
N LEU A 348 -15.62 6.65 16.55
CA LEU A 348 -15.21 8.02 16.93
C LEU A 348 -16.37 9.01 16.79
N GLY A 349 -17.14 8.91 15.71
CA GLY A 349 -18.34 9.72 15.48
C GLY A 349 -19.42 9.45 16.53
N GLY A 350 -19.69 8.18 16.85
CA GLY A 350 -20.63 7.79 17.90
C GLY A 350 -20.23 8.30 19.27
N ILE A 351 -18.96 8.17 19.65
CA ILE A 351 -18.41 8.74 20.89
C ILE A 351 -18.62 10.26 20.91
N ALA A 352 -18.29 10.95 19.81
CA ALA A 352 -18.48 12.39 19.71
C ALA A 352 -19.96 12.80 19.85
N LEU A 353 -20.90 12.08 19.23
CA LEU A 353 -22.33 12.34 19.34
C LEU A 353 -22.83 12.13 20.77
N CYS A 354 -22.43 11.04 21.43
CA CYS A 354 -22.77 10.77 22.83
C CYS A 354 -22.22 11.88 23.75
N LEU A 355 -20.97 12.26 23.58
CA LEU A 355 -20.35 13.33 24.37
C LEU A 355 -21.00 14.69 24.09
N GLU A 356 -21.39 14.99 22.86
CA GLU A 356 -22.15 16.21 22.53
C GLU A 356 -23.49 16.22 23.28
N ALA A 357 -24.24 15.12 23.26
CA ALA A 357 -25.51 15.01 23.99
C ALA A 357 -25.35 15.20 25.52
N ILE A 358 -24.27 14.67 26.11
CA ILE A 358 -23.99 14.79 27.55
C ILE A 358 -23.51 16.19 27.93
N THR A 359 -22.60 16.76 27.15
CA THR A 359 -21.94 18.03 27.49
C THR A 359 -22.79 19.25 27.16
N TRP A 360 -23.74 19.13 26.22
CA TRP A 360 -24.59 20.25 25.80
C TRP A 360 -25.46 20.82 26.93
N PRO A 361 -26.20 20.03 27.74
CA PRO A 361 -26.93 20.55 28.89
C PRO A 361 -26.01 21.22 29.92
N ILE A 362 -24.83 20.65 30.16
CA ILE A 362 -23.84 21.19 31.11
C ILE A 362 -23.35 22.55 30.63
N ALA A 363 -23.01 22.67 29.35
CA ALA A 363 -22.59 23.90 28.72
C ALA A 363 -23.68 24.99 28.77
N ILE A 364 -24.95 24.64 28.53
CA ILE A 364 -26.08 25.58 28.66
C ILE A 364 -26.19 26.09 30.11
N ARG A 365 -26.19 25.18 31.10
CA ARG A 365 -26.30 25.54 32.53
C ARG A 365 -25.15 26.48 32.94
N LYS A 366 -23.92 26.18 32.52
CA LYS A 366 -22.75 27.02 32.78
C LYS A 366 -22.87 28.41 32.15
N ARG A 367 -23.35 28.50 30.90
CA ARG A 367 -23.60 29.79 30.24
C ARG A 367 -24.66 30.62 30.98
N ARG A 368 -25.76 29.99 31.42
CA ARG A 368 -26.80 30.65 32.22
C ARG A 368 -26.27 31.18 33.54
N ARG A 369 -25.49 30.37 34.29
CA ARG A 369 -24.86 30.80 35.55
C ARG A 369 -23.93 31.99 35.34
N ASN A 370 -23.02 31.92 34.37
CA ASN A 370 -22.11 33.02 34.06
C ASN A 370 -22.83 34.30 33.60
N ALA A 371 -23.98 34.18 32.92
CA ALA A 371 -24.80 35.33 32.54
C ALA A 371 -25.49 35.97 33.75
N ALA A 372 -26.01 35.14 34.68
CA ALA A 372 -26.57 35.60 35.95
C ALA A 372 -25.52 36.30 36.82
N ASP A 373 -24.32 35.72 36.95
CA ASP A 373 -23.21 36.32 37.71
C ASP A 373 -22.80 37.69 37.14
N LYS A 374 -22.72 37.82 35.81
CA LYS A 374 -22.44 39.10 35.15
C LYS A 374 -23.54 40.13 35.37
N ALA A 375 -24.80 39.71 35.33
CA ALA A 375 -25.93 40.59 35.61
C ALA A 375 -25.95 41.07 37.07
N ALA A 376 -25.63 40.18 38.02
CA ALA A 376 -25.52 40.51 39.44
C ALA A 376 -24.37 41.50 39.72
N VAL A 377 -23.20 41.30 39.12
CA VAL A 377 -22.05 42.23 39.24
C VAL A 377 -22.35 43.59 38.57
N GLY A 378 -23.07 43.60 37.46
CA GLY A 378 -23.52 44.83 36.81
C GLY A 378 -24.51 45.64 37.65
N ASN A 379 -25.40 44.97 38.40
CA ASN A 379 -26.39 45.62 39.26
C ASN A 379 -25.81 46.11 40.61
N GLY A 380 -24.76 45.45 41.13
CA GLY A 380 -24.09 45.83 42.38
C GLY A 380 -23.30 47.14 42.31
N ASN A 381 -22.85 47.54 41.11
CA ASN A 381 -22.10 48.78 40.91
C ASN A 381 -23.01 50.02 40.75
N GLY A 382 -24.33 49.86 40.81
CA GLY A 382 -25.33 50.93 40.64
C GLY A 382 -25.83 51.59 41.93
N TRP A 383 -25.45 51.08 43.12
CA TRP A 383 -26.03 51.53 44.40
C TRP A 383 -25.03 52.22 45.36
N GLN A 384 -23.83 52.60 44.90
CA GLN A 384 -22.82 53.30 45.73
C GLN A 384 -22.47 54.73 45.26
N GLN A 385 -23.39 55.44 44.62
CA GLN A 385 -23.30 56.89 44.44
C GLN A 385 -24.59 57.55 44.92
N GLY A 386 -24.65 57.92 46.19
CA GLY A 386 -25.82 58.57 46.78
C GLY A 386 -25.79 58.61 48.30
N ALA A 387 -24.82 59.33 48.86
CA ALA A 387 -24.91 60.00 50.16
C ALA A 387 -23.89 61.14 50.19
#